data_AF-A0A4Z2BL57-F1
#
_entry.id   AF-A0A4Z2BL57-F1
#
_cell.length_a   1.000
_cell.length_b   1.000
_cell.length_c   1.000
_cell.angle_alpha   90.00
_cell.angle_beta   90.00
_cell.angle_gamma   90.00
#
_symmetry.space_group_name_H-M   'P 1'
#
loop_
_entity.id
_entity.type
_entity.pdbx_description
1 polymer ?
#
loop_
_entity_poly.entity_id
_entity_poly.type
_entity_poly.pdbx_seq_one_letter_code
_entity_poly.pdbx_strand_id
1 'polypeptide(L)'
;MREHSFRLIQVGQTDQTHANDVSPFSPLGFIYTCGGALKGRNGSIESPGFPYGYPNGANCTWVIVGEEGSRIQLIFLSFAIEEEYDFLSLYDGHPHPANFRTRLTGFQVPPPVTSTGNVFSLRLTSDFAVSAHGFKLNYEELHSTSCGNPGVPPKAVLSGSGRFAVGDQVQYSCVPGYVLDGHATLTCITNTGNTAVWDFPAPICRDFQTEEKYDYLEVEGSEPPTIWLSGSNVPSPIISNKNWLRLHFVTDNNHRYRGFSAHYQVNEGGVRQASNSCPDPGEPENGKRHGNDFSIGGVVQFSCGEDYVLQGSKTISCQRVAEVFAAWSDHRPVCKVKTCGSNLQGPSGTFTSPNFPIQYESNAQCVWIITASNPNKVIQINFEEFDLEIAYDTLTIGDGGEVGDPTTILQVLSGSFVPDLIVSMTHQMWLHLQSDESVGSIGFKINYKEIDKESCGDPGTPLYGIREGENFSNGGILRFECQFGFELIGERTISCQDNNQWSANIPICIFPCMSNFTAPSGTVLSPDYPEGYGNNMNCVWLIQSDPGLQNPLGV
;
A
#
# COMPACT_ATOMS: atom_id res chain seq x y z
N MET A 1 53.27 -51.96 -8.78
CA MET A 1 54.26 -52.68 -7.95
C MET A 1 55.17 -51.65 -7.29
N ARG A 2 55.22 -51.66 -5.95
CA ARG A 2 56.17 -51.00 -5.01
C ARG A 2 56.04 -49.46 -4.90
N GLU A 3 55.54 -48.88 -3.81
CA GLU A 3 55.92 -48.85 -2.37
C GLU A 3 56.98 -47.78 -1.99
N HIS A 4 56.50 -46.85 -1.16
CA HIS A 4 57.07 -46.16 0.02
C HIS A 4 58.50 -45.59 0.02
N SER A 5 58.64 -44.33 0.46
CA SER A 5 59.22 -44.03 1.79
C SER A 5 59.10 -42.55 2.21
N PHE A 6 58.60 -42.33 3.42
CA PHE A 6 58.67 -41.08 4.19
C PHE A 6 60.04 -40.95 4.89
N ARG A 7 60.51 -39.71 5.12
CA ARG A 7 61.47 -39.36 6.19
C ARG A 7 61.09 -38.02 6.83
N LEU A 8 60.82 -38.07 8.14
CA LEU A 8 60.84 -36.94 9.07
C LEU A 8 62.29 -36.56 9.39
N ILE A 9 62.57 -35.25 9.51
CA ILE A 9 63.60 -34.72 10.43
C ILE A 9 63.03 -33.46 11.11
N GLN A 10 63.14 -33.42 12.43
CA GLN A 10 62.71 -32.36 13.34
C GLN A 10 63.91 -31.50 13.79
N VAL A 11 63.64 -30.20 13.96
CA VAL A 11 64.18 -29.20 14.92
C VAL A 11 65.65 -28.73 14.81
N GLY A 12 65.79 -27.40 14.62
CA GLY A 12 66.93 -26.58 15.04
C GLY A 12 66.45 -25.16 15.40
N GLN A 13 66.83 -24.67 16.58
CA GLN A 13 66.40 -23.43 17.24
C GLN A 13 67.17 -22.17 16.81
N THR A 14 66.49 -21.01 16.94
CA THR A 14 66.94 -19.63 17.27
C THR A 14 67.93 -18.88 16.37
N ASP A 15 67.52 -17.72 15.81
CA ASP A 15 67.92 -16.41 16.35
C ASP A 15 67.14 -15.22 15.73
N GLN A 16 66.99 -14.14 16.51
CA GLN A 16 66.33 -12.88 16.16
C GLN A 16 67.19 -12.01 15.23
N THR A 17 66.60 -11.27 14.27
CA THR A 17 66.72 -9.79 14.09
C THR A 17 66.18 -9.27 12.74
N HIS A 18 65.44 -8.15 12.82
CA HIS A 18 65.25 -7.04 11.87
C HIS A 18 64.91 -7.25 10.37
N ALA A 19 63.65 -6.95 10.06
CA ALA A 19 63.09 -6.08 9.01
C ALA A 19 63.79 -5.86 7.64
N ASN A 20 62.92 -5.96 6.61
CA ASN A 20 62.96 -5.44 5.24
C ASN A 20 63.64 -6.32 4.17
N ASP A 21 62.84 -7.07 3.39
CA ASP A 21 62.83 -6.92 1.93
C ASP A 21 61.58 -7.56 1.30
N VAL A 22 61.12 -6.99 0.18
CA VAL A 22 60.01 -7.46 -0.65
C VAL A 22 60.53 -8.41 -1.73
N SER A 23 59.75 -9.46 -2.06
CA SER A 23 59.65 -10.22 -3.35
C SER A 23 59.73 -11.77 -3.19
N PRO A 24 59.46 -12.60 -4.24
CA PRO A 24 58.10 -12.99 -4.65
C PRO A 24 57.91 -14.53 -4.87
N PHE A 25 56.65 -14.97 -5.00
CA PHE A 25 56.14 -16.27 -5.52
C PHE A 25 56.58 -17.61 -4.88
N SER A 26 55.62 -18.32 -4.26
CA SER A 26 55.25 -19.72 -4.61
C SER A 26 53.95 -20.17 -3.89
N PRO A 27 53.18 -21.14 -4.44
CA PRO A 27 51.76 -21.31 -4.17
C PRO A 27 51.49 -22.43 -3.14
N LEU A 28 50.73 -22.12 -2.09
CA LEU A 28 49.92 -23.01 -1.25
C LEU A 28 49.07 -22.09 -0.34
N GLY A 29 47.76 -22.30 -0.26
CA GLY A 29 46.79 -21.34 0.30
C GLY A 29 47.16 -20.83 1.70
N PHE A 30 47.43 -19.52 1.80
CA PHE A 30 47.70 -18.83 3.07
C PHE A 30 46.46 -18.06 3.53
N ILE A 31 46.07 -18.26 4.79
CA ILE A 31 45.15 -17.39 5.53
C ILE A 31 45.95 -16.14 5.94
N TYR A 32 45.50 -14.95 5.55
CA TYR A 32 46.14 -13.69 5.95
C TYR A 32 45.64 -13.26 7.33
N THR A 33 46.44 -13.44 8.37
CA THR A 33 46.14 -12.92 9.71
C THR A 33 46.58 -11.46 9.83
N CYS A 34 45.65 -10.57 10.15
CA CYS A 34 45.96 -9.16 10.39
C CYS A 34 45.10 -8.56 11.52
N GLY A 35 45.33 -7.29 11.86
CA GLY A 35 44.64 -6.60 12.94
C GLY A 35 45.51 -6.45 14.20
N GLY A 36 44.87 -6.30 15.36
CA GLY A 36 45.56 -6.01 16.62
C GLY A 36 44.70 -5.26 17.63
N ALA A 37 45.29 -4.99 18.80
CA ALA A 37 44.65 -4.20 19.85
C ALA A 37 44.92 -2.70 19.66
N LEU A 38 43.86 -1.91 19.67
CA LEU A 38 43.89 -0.46 19.52
C LEU A 38 43.51 0.19 20.85
N LYS A 39 44.32 1.14 21.30
CA LYS A 39 44.11 1.92 22.53
C LYS A 39 44.20 3.40 22.19
N GLY A 40 43.30 4.20 22.76
CA GLY A 40 43.24 5.64 22.55
C GLY A 40 41.82 6.12 22.31
N ARG A 41 41.58 7.42 22.52
CA ARG A 41 40.24 8.04 22.47
C ARG A 41 39.65 8.11 21.06
N ASN A 42 40.48 7.96 20.04
CA ASN A 42 40.05 7.87 18.65
C ASN A 42 41.12 7.16 17.82
N GLY A 43 40.77 6.80 16.59
CA GLY A 43 41.69 6.24 15.61
C GLY A 43 40.97 5.85 14.32
N SER A 44 41.73 5.31 13.38
CA SER A 44 41.21 4.84 12.08
C SER A 44 41.61 3.39 11.83
N ILE A 45 40.71 2.63 11.23
CA ILE A 45 40.94 1.24 10.80
C ILE A 45 40.67 1.15 9.30
N GLU A 46 41.60 0.53 8.60
CA GLU A 46 41.49 0.20 7.18
C GLU A 46 41.60 -1.31 7.03
N SER A 47 40.81 -1.89 6.13
CA SER A 47 41.03 -3.27 5.70
C SER A 47 42.38 -3.38 5.00
N PRO A 48 43.05 -4.55 5.05
CA PRO A 48 44.29 -4.76 4.30
C PRO A 48 44.11 -4.44 2.83
N GLY A 49 45.11 -3.81 2.22
CA GLY A 49 45.07 -3.51 0.78
C GLY A 49 44.08 -2.40 0.37
N PHE A 50 43.36 -1.76 1.30
CA PHE A 50 42.51 -0.62 0.98
C PHE A 50 43.32 0.51 0.27
N PRO A 51 42.76 1.18 -0.76
CA PRO A 51 41.45 0.98 -1.39
C PRO A 51 41.45 -0.05 -2.54
N TYR A 52 42.56 -0.73 -2.78
CA TYR A 52 42.75 -1.62 -3.93
C TYR A 52 42.15 -3.01 -3.75
N GLY A 53 41.80 -3.37 -2.52
CA GLY A 53 41.06 -4.57 -2.16
C GLY A 53 41.75 -5.43 -1.13
N TYR A 54 40.95 -6.14 -0.33
CA TYR A 54 41.45 -7.03 0.72
C TYR A 54 41.85 -8.39 0.15
N PRO A 55 42.80 -9.11 0.78
CA PRO A 55 43.22 -10.40 0.28
C PRO A 55 42.15 -11.48 0.51
N ASN A 56 42.09 -12.45 -0.38
CA ASN A 56 41.30 -13.67 -0.18
C ASN A 56 41.87 -14.47 1.00
N GLY A 57 41.01 -15.13 1.77
CA GLY A 57 41.35 -15.89 2.97
C GLY A 57 41.80 -15.00 4.12
N ALA A 58 41.41 -13.72 4.12
CA ALA A 58 41.69 -12.80 5.21
C ALA A 58 40.95 -13.25 6.47
N ASN A 59 41.65 -13.25 7.59
CA ASN A 59 41.06 -13.41 8.91
C ASN A 59 41.70 -12.39 9.84
N CYS A 60 41.12 -11.20 9.83
CA CYS A 60 41.67 -10.03 10.50
C CYS A 60 40.81 -9.61 11.66
N THR A 61 41.39 -9.46 12.85
CA THR A 61 40.65 -9.09 14.05
C THR A 61 41.25 -7.84 14.71
N TRP A 62 40.44 -6.80 14.86
CA TRP A 62 40.77 -5.59 15.60
C TRP A 62 40.00 -5.56 16.91
N VAL A 63 40.66 -5.19 18.00
CA VAL A 63 40.05 -5.04 19.33
C VAL A 63 40.31 -3.63 19.83
N ILE A 64 39.27 -2.80 19.89
CA ILE A 64 39.36 -1.43 20.39
C ILE A 64 39.04 -1.47 21.88
N VAL A 65 39.91 -0.87 22.70
CA VAL A 65 39.74 -0.80 24.15
C VAL A 65 39.78 0.66 24.60
N GLY A 66 38.65 1.14 25.13
CA GLY A 66 38.47 2.46 25.75
C GLY A 66 38.60 2.43 27.27
N GLU A 67 38.48 3.61 27.89
CA GLU A 67 38.45 3.79 29.35
C GLU A 67 37.23 3.09 29.99
N GLU A 68 37.34 2.74 31.26
CA GLU A 68 36.25 2.06 31.97
C GLU A 68 35.02 2.98 32.08
N GLY A 69 33.85 2.47 31.70
CA GLY A 69 32.60 3.24 31.68
C GLY A 69 32.38 4.11 30.43
N SER A 70 33.32 4.12 29.48
CA SER A 70 33.13 4.72 28.16
C SER A 70 32.54 3.74 27.16
N ARG A 71 32.14 4.26 25.99
CA ARG A 71 31.68 3.48 24.84
C ARG A 71 32.46 3.87 23.60
N ILE A 72 32.36 3.08 22.55
CA ILE A 72 33.10 3.28 21.30
C ILE A 72 32.09 3.40 20.17
N GLN A 73 32.15 4.49 19.41
CA GLN A 73 31.38 4.65 18.18
C GLN A 73 32.29 4.43 16.96
N LEU A 74 31.82 3.59 16.04
CA LEU A 74 32.43 3.34 14.75
C LEU A 74 31.70 4.18 13.69
N ILE A 75 32.45 4.88 12.86
CA ILE A 75 31.97 5.73 11.76
C ILE A 75 32.64 5.27 10.47
N PHE A 76 31.88 4.58 9.62
CA PHE A 76 32.38 4.10 8.34
C PHE A 76 32.50 5.26 7.34
N LEU A 77 33.66 5.36 6.70
CA LEU A 77 33.95 6.34 5.64
C LEU A 77 33.83 5.70 4.25
N SER A 78 34.16 4.42 4.13
CA SER A 78 34.04 3.61 2.92
C SER A 78 33.80 2.16 3.31
N PHE A 79 32.97 1.45 2.54
CA PHE A 79 32.63 0.07 2.79
C PHE A 79 32.30 -0.64 1.48
N ALA A 80 33.04 -1.69 1.17
CA ALA A 80 32.84 -2.57 0.03
C ALA A 80 33.40 -3.94 0.38
N ILE A 81 32.52 -4.87 0.75
CA ILE A 81 32.82 -6.26 1.07
C ILE A 81 31.95 -7.14 0.16
N GLU A 82 32.49 -8.25 -0.34
CA GLU A 82 31.73 -9.16 -1.21
C GLU A 82 30.48 -9.73 -0.52
N GLU A 83 29.35 -9.63 -1.20
CA GLU A 83 28.05 -10.14 -0.73
C GLU A 83 28.06 -11.67 -0.63
N GLU A 84 27.34 -12.20 0.36
CA GLU A 84 27.13 -13.64 0.61
C GLU A 84 28.34 -14.47 1.05
N TYR A 85 29.58 -14.10 0.69
CA TYR A 85 30.78 -14.90 0.96
C TYR A 85 31.74 -14.26 1.97
N ASP A 86 31.85 -12.92 1.96
CA ASP A 86 32.75 -12.19 2.84
C ASP A 86 32.01 -11.35 3.89
N PHE A 87 32.59 -11.23 5.08
CA PHE A 87 31.93 -10.58 6.20
C PHE A 87 32.86 -9.74 7.06
N LEU A 88 32.41 -8.53 7.39
CA LEU A 88 32.89 -7.79 8.56
C LEU A 88 31.96 -8.05 9.75
N SER A 89 32.40 -8.87 10.69
CA SER A 89 31.67 -9.17 11.92
C SER A 89 31.99 -8.16 13.02
N LEU A 90 30.97 -7.64 13.70
CA LEU A 90 31.11 -6.74 14.84
C LEU A 90 30.75 -7.46 16.14
N TYR A 91 31.51 -7.20 17.20
CA TYR A 91 31.33 -7.82 18.52
C TYR A 91 31.30 -6.77 19.63
N ASP A 92 30.23 -6.75 20.42
CA ASP A 92 30.07 -5.85 21.56
C ASP A 92 30.87 -6.35 22.78
N GLY A 93 32.19 -6.30 22.65
CA GLY A 93 33.15 -6.88 23.59
C GLY A 93 34.32 -7.53 22.87
N HIS A 94 35.00 -8.46 23.55
CA HIS A 94 36.05 -9.28 22.95
C HIS A 94 35.48 -10.20 21.85
N PRO A 95 36.27 -10.61 20.83
CA PRO A 95 35.80 -11.34 19.66
C PRO A 95 35.44 -12.79 19.99
N HIS A 96 34.28 -12.95 20.62
CA HIS A 96 33.75 -14.21 21.14
C HIS A 96 32.29 -14.35 20.69
N PRO A 97 31.80 -15.57 20.39
CA PRO A 97 30.43 -15.78 19.93
C PRO A 97 29.35 -15.16 20.83
N ALA A 98 29.54 -15.16 22.15
CA ALA A 98 28.58 -14.54 23.08
C ALA A 98 28.47 -13.01 22.95
N ASN A 99 29.47 -12.36 22.36
CA ASN A 99 29.48 -10.91 22.14
C ASN A 99 29.14 -10.54 20.68
N PHE A 100 28.77 -11.51 19.84
CA PHE A 100 28.47 -11.24 18.43
C PHE A 100 27.28 -10.29 18.31
N ARG A 101 27.45 -9.22 17.52
CA ARG A 101 26.43 -8.19 17.31
C ARG A 101 25.80 -8.28 15.93
N THR A 102 26.61 -8.20 14.88
CA THR A 102 26.11 -8.26 13.50
C THR A 102 27.23 -8.62 12.52
N ARG A 103 26.84 -8.99 11.30
CA ARG A 103 27.71 -9.15 10.13
C ARG A 103 27.35 -8.09 9.09
N LEU A 104 28.36 -7.49 8.49
CA LEU A 104 28.22 -6.48 7.44
C LEU A 104 28.85 -7.01 6.15
N THR A 105 28.17 -6.78 5.04
CA THR A 105 28.61 -7.14 3.69
C THR A 105 27.97 -6.19 2.66
N GLY A 106 28.41 -6.22 1.41
CA GLY A 106 27.95 -5.36 0.32
C GLY A 106 28.70 -4.03 0.20
N PHE A 107 28.10 -3.12 -0.57
CA PHE A 107 28.74 -1.86 -0.99
C PHE A 107 28.13 -0.61 -0.34
N GLN A 108 27.10 -0.78 0.50
CA GLN A 108 26.46 0.34 1.18
C GLN A 108 27.19 0.68 2.47
N VAL A 109 27.56 1.95 2.65
CA VAL A 109 28.23 2.43 3.86
C VAL A 109 27.29 2.27 5.06
N PRO A 110 27.66 1.49 6.09
CA PRO A 110 26.83 1.28 7.27
C PRO A 110 26.65 2.58 8.08
N PRO A 111 25.50 2.77 8.76
CA PRO A 111 25.34 3.86 9.71
C PRO A 111 26.31 3.70 10.90
N PRO A 112 26.59 4.79 11.65
CA PRO A 112 27.44 4.71 12.82
C PRO A 112 26.97 3.67 13.83
N VAL A 113 27.90 2.90 14.39
CA VAL A 113 27.59 1.82 15.33
C VAL A 113 28.25 2.11 16.67
N THR A 114 27.46 2.16 17.73
CA THR A 114 27.95 2.45 19.10
C THR A 114 27.92 1.20 19.95
N SER A 115 29.05 0.83 20.58
CA SER A 115 29.15 -0.29 21.53
C SER A 115 28.32 -0.06 22.81
N THR A 116 28.01 -1.14 23.51
CA THR A 116 27.39 -1.13 24.84
C THR A 116 28.40 -0.90 25.95
N GLY A 117 29.65 -1.35 25.78
CA GLY A 117 30.74 -1.20 26.74
C GLY A 117 32.00 -0.57 26.17
N ASN A 118 33.10 -0.64 26.92
CA ASN A 118 34.38 -0.03 26.57
C ASN A 118 35.28 -0.91 25.69
N VAL A 119 34.79 -2.06 25.22
CA VAL A 119 35.51 -2.93 24.29
C VAL A 119 34.63 -3.15 23.06
N PHE A 120 35.18 -2.91 21.87
CA PHE A 120 34.49 -3.16 20.60
C PHE A 120 35.45 -3.88 19.64
N SER A 121 35.07 -5.07 19.17
CA SER A 121 35.90 -5.84 18.24
C SER A 121 35.28 -5.94 16.85
N LEU A 122 36.14 -5.96 15.84
CA LEU A 122 35.80 -6.15 14.44
C LEU A 122 36.56 -7.35 13.89
N ARG A 123 35.92 -8.20 13.09
CA ARG A 123 36.58 -9.31 12.42
C ARG A 123 36.21 -9.37 10.94
N LEU A 124 37.17 -9.09 10.06
CA LEU A 124 37.04 -9.33 8.63
C LEU A 124 37.38 -10.80 8.35
N THR A 125 36.45 -11.51 7.73
CA THR A 125 36.65 -12.87 7.22
C THR A 125 36.33 -12.87 5.73
N SER A 126 37.27 -13.29 4.89
CA SER A 126 37.03 -13.51 3.46
C SER A 126 37.26 -14.95 3.04
N ASP A 127 36.58 -15.37 1.98
CA ASP A 127 36.69 -16.68 1.37
C ASP A 127 37.92 -16.75 0.41
N PHE A 128 38.00 -17.76 -0.46
CA PHE A 128 39.19 -17.96 -1.31
C PHE A 128 39.16 -17.18 -2.65
N ALA A 129 38.09 -16.48 -3.00
CA ALA A 129 37.92 -15.87 -4.32
C ALA A 129 37.14 -14.57 -4.24
N VAL A 130 37.43 -13.63 -5.16
CA VAL A 130 36.76 -12.32 -5.24
C VAL A 130 37.04 -11.45 -4.01
N SER A 131 37.31 -10.17 -4.26
CA SER A 131 37.57 -9.19 -3.21
C SER A 131 37.09 -7.83 -3.69
N ALA A 132 36.40 -7.10 -2.82
CA ALA A 132 36.03 -5.71 -3.08
C ALA A 132 37.07 -4.73 -2.50
N HIS A 133 36.88 -3.42 -2.69
CA HIS A 133 37.82 -2.38 -2.25
C HIS A 133 38.10 -2.36 -0.73
N GLY A 134 37.26 -3.03 0.07
CA GLY A 134 37.39 -3.12 1.52
C GLY A 134 36.71 -1.98 2.25
N PHE A 135 37.16 -1.68 3.46
CA PHE A 135 36.55 -0.64 4.28
C PHE A 135 37.59 0.29 4.90
N LYS A 136 37.13 1.50 5.18
CA LYS A 136 37.82 2.49 6.00
C LYS A 136 36.83 3.07 6.99
N LEU A 137 37.20 3.09 8.26
CA LEU A 137 36.37 3.67 9.32
C LEU A 137 37.22 4.43 10.33
N ASN A 138 36.58 5.35 11.03
CA ASN A 138 37.12 5.96 12.23
C ASN A 138 36.37 5.42 13.44
N TYR A 139 37.06 5.33 14.58
CA TYR A 139 36.43 5.10 15.87
C TYR A 139 36.69 6.27 16.80
N GLU A 140 35.74 6.53 17.69
CA GLU A 140 35.86 7.51 18.75
C GLU A 140 35.27 6.99 20.06
N GLU A 141 35.85 7.46 21.16
CA GLU A 141 35.39 7.16 22.51
C GLU A 141 34.31 8.15 22.92
N LEU A 142 33.14 7.62 23.27
CA LEU A 142 31.99 8.37 23.73
C LEU A 142 31.94 8.42 25.25
N HIS A 143 31.68 9.61 25.77
CA HIS A 143 31.27 9.79 27.16
C HIS A 143 29.91 9.11 27.42
N SER A 144 29.70 8.65 28.65
CA SER A 144 28.48 7.97 29.09
C SER A 144 27.19 8.80 28.92
N THR A 145 27.33 10.13 28.88
CA THR A 145 26.23 11.10 28.68
C THR A 145 25.94 11.44 27.22
N SER A 146 26.70 10.90 26.25
CA SER A 146 26.49 11.15 24.83
C SER A 146 25.92 9.92 24.14
N CYS A 147 24.84 10.09 23.37
CA CYS A 147 24.25 9.05 22.52
C CYS A 147 25.11 8.73 21.28
N GLY A 148 26.13 9.55 21.00
CA GLY A 148 26.92 9.46 19.77
C GLY A 148 26.15 9.99 18.55
N ASN A 149 26.89 10.26 17.48
CA ASN A 149 26.30 10.73 16.24
C ASN A 149 25.41 9.62 15.64
N PRO A 150 24.10 9.84 15.44
CA PRO A 150 23.20 8.83 14.88
C PRO A 150 23.42 8.56 13.39
N GLY A 151 24.24 9.39 12.72
CA GLY A 151 24.53 9.29 11.30
C GLY A 151 23.55 10.04 10.42
N VAL A 152 23.85 10.13 9.13
CA VAL A 152 22.94 10.69 8.13
C VAL A 152 22.69 9.60 7.08
N PRO A 153 21.50 8.96 7.11
CA PRO A 153 21.10 7.99 6.10
C PRO A 153 21.22 8.57 4.68
N PRO A 154 21.41 7.73 3.64
CA PRO A 154 21.42 8.20 2.26
C PRO A 154 20.17 9.01 1.95
N LYS A 155 20.36 10.19 1.32
CA LYS A 155 19.26 11.09 0.92
C LYS A 155 18.48 11.74 2.08
N ALA A 156 18.88 11.47 3.33
CA ALA A 156 18.37 12.18 4.50
C ALA A 156 19.17 13.48 4.75
N VAL A 157 18.51 14.42 5.40
CA VAL A 157 19.06 15.68 5.89
C VAL A 157 18.82 15.72 7.40
N LEU A 158 19.90 15.81 8.17
CA LEU A 158 19.85 15.93 9.61
C LEU A 158 19.91 17.40 10.01
N SER A 159 18.90 17.84 10.76
CA SER A 159 18.77 19.17 11.36
C SER A 159 18.86 19.06 12.89
N GLY A 160 19.71 19.88 13.48
CA GLY A 160 20.07 19.78 14.90
C GLY A 160 21.54 19.39 15.06
N SER A 161 22.37 20.36 15.44
CA SER A 161 23.79 20.17 15.72
C SER A 161 24.03 20.36 17.21
N GLY A 162 24.11 19.26 17.95
CA GLY A 162 24.36 19.22 19.38
C GLY A 162 25.60 18.39 19.72
N ARG A 163 25.92 18.27 21.00
CA ARG A 163 26.95 17.32 21.48
C ARG A 163 26.40 15.89 21.56
N PHE A 164 25.18 15.68 21.05
CA PHE A 164 24.40 14.45 21.15
C PHE A 164 24.28 13.99 22.61
N ALA A 165 24.14 14.93 23.52
CA ALA A 165 24.05 14.68 24.96
C ALA A 165 22.61 14.35 25.38
N VAL A 166 22.44 13.72 26.53
CA VAL A 166 21.10 13.44 27.10
C VAL A 166 20.26 14.72 27.12
N GLY A 167 19.07 14.64 26.52
CA GLY A 167 18.13 15.75 26.34
C GLY A 167 18.21 16.44 24.97
N ASP A 168 19.27 16.22 24.19
CA ASP A 168 19.38 16.74 22.84
C ASP A 168 18.37 16.05 21.91
N GLN A 169 17.79 16.81 20.99
CA GLN A 169 16.92 16.31 19.93
C GLN A 169 17.54 16.59 18.56
N VAL A 170 17.40 15.63 17.66
CA VAL A 170 17.79 15.77 16.25
C VAL A 170 16.60 15.44 15.36
N GLN A 171 16.48 16.16 14.26
CA GLN A 171 15.35 16.04 13.34
C GLN A 171 15.82 15.69 11.93
N TYR A 172 15.23 14.66 11.35
CA TYR A 172 15.48 14.21 9.99
C TYR A 172 14.40 14.72 9.03
N SER A 173 14.84 15.05 7.83
CA SER A 173 14.00 15.23 6.64
C SER A 173 14.66 14.53 5.46
N CYS A 174 13.95 14.37 4.34
CA CYS A 174 14.53 13.82 3.12
C CYS A 174 14.73 14.91 2.07
N VAL A 175 15.71 14.72 1.18
CA VAL A 175 15.82 15.57 -0.01
C VAL A 175 14.59 15.43 -0.91
N PRO A 176 14.26 16.43 -1.75
CA PRO A 176 13.06 16.37 -2.60
C PRO A 176 12.95 15.09 -3.43
N GLY A 177 11.77 14.49 -3.43
CA GLY A 177 11.47 13.22 -4.12
C GLY A 177 11.64 11.96 -3.27
N TYR A 178 12.01 12.10 -2.00
CA TYR A 178 12.12 10.98 -1.05
C TYR A 178 11.17 11.20 0.13
N VAL A 179 10.59 10.11 0.63
CA VAL A 179 9.69 10.10 1.79
C VAL A 179 10.42 9.51 2.99
N LEU A 180 10.31 10.16 4.14
CA LEU A 180 10.93 9.70 5.37
C LEU A 180 10.13 8.53 5.96
N ASP A 181 10.83 7.43 6.25
CA ASP A 181 10.29 6.25 6.89
C ASP A 181 11.02 6.01 8.23
N GLY A 182 10.26 6.11 9.32
CA GLY A 182 10.76 6.13 10.70
C GLY A 182 10.47 7.44 11.42
N HIS A 183 11.01 7.59 12.63
CA HIS A 183 10.75 8.78 13.45
C HIS A 183 11.53 9.99 12.92
N ALA A 184 10.80 11.07 12.64
CA ALA A 184 11.39 12.32 12.17
C ALA A 184 12.23 13.01 13.24
N THR A 185 11.92 12.82 14.53
CA THR A 185 12.67 13.40 15.63
C THR A 185 13.15 12.30 16.56
N LEU A 186 14.46 12.30 16.83
CA LEU A 186 15.11 11.41 17.80
C LEU A 186 15.51 12.24 19.02
N THR A 187 15.28 11.70 20.22
CA THR A 187 15.67 12.30 21.49
C THR A 187 16.71 11.43 22.17
N CYS A 188 17.81 12.04 22.61
CA CYS A 188 18.83 11.35 23.39
C CYS A 188 18.33 11.19 24.84
N ILE A 189 18.06 9.95 25.26
CA ILE A 189 17.49 9.63 26.57
C ILE A 189 18.48 8.82 27.42
N THR A 190 18.20 8.68 28.72
CA THR A 190 18.93 7.77 29.60
C THR A 190 18.16 6.48 29.75
N ASN A 191 18.81 5.34 29.49
CA ASN A 191 18.21 4.04 29.76
C ASN A 191 18.36 3.67 31.25
N THR A 192 17.70 2.60 31.68
CA THR A 192 17.72 2.03 33.05
C THR A 192 19.11 1.76 33.61
N GLY A 193 20.12 1.60 32.75
CA GLY A 193 21.54 1.46 33.12
C GLY A 193 22.34 2.77 33.22
N ASN A 194 21.70 3.94 33.28
CA ASN A 194 22.33 5.29 33.24
C ASN A 194 23.20 5.56 32.00
N THR A 195 22.95 4.84 30.91
CA THR A 195 23.65 5.02 29.63
C THR A 195 22.81 5.84 28.67
N ALA A 196 23.39 6.84 28.01
CA ALA A 196 22.71 7.65 27.01
C ALA A 196 22.42 6.84 25.73
N VAL A 197 21.18 6.79 25.26
CA VAL A 197 20.76 6.09 24.03
C VAL A 197 19.73 6.91 23.26
N TRP A 198 19.68 6.80 21.94
CA TRP A 198 18.59 7.36 21.15
C TRP A 198 17.30 6.56 21.42
N ASP A 199 16.19 7.27 21.58
CA ASP A 199 14.85 6.69 21.79
C ASP A 199 14.37 5.87 20.58
N PHE A 200 14.77 6.27 19.38
CA PHE A 200 14.47 5.59 18.11
C PHE A 200 15.74 5.39 17.25
N PRO A 201 15.76 4.38 16.35
CA PRO A 201 16.81 4.27 15.33
C PRO A 201 16.71 5.41 14.31
N ALA A 202 17.81 5.68 13.60
CA ALA A 202 17.80 6.65 12.50
C ALA A 202 16.80 6.21 11.41
N PRO A 203 15.96 7.14 10.88
CA PRO A 203 14.98 6.82 9.84
C PRO A 203 15.67 6.54 8.49
N ILE A 204 14.93 6.11 7.49
CA ILE A 204 15.42 5.92 6.12
C ILE A 204 14.61 6.75 5.13
N CYS A 205 15.23 7.24 4.06
CA CYS A 205 14.56 7.96 2.99
C CYS A 205 14.24 6.99 1.85
N ARG A 206 12.96 6.72 1.62
CA ARG A 206 12.46 5.84 0.57
C ARG A 206 12.04 6.64 -0.65
N ASP A 207 12.19 6.05 -1.82
CA ASP A 207 11.70 6.57 -3.09
C ASP A 207 11.06 5.40 -3.86
N PHE A 208 9.98 5.71 -4.56
CA PHE A 208 9.25 4.81 -5.42
C PHE A 208 8.74 5.65 -6.58
N GLN A 209 9.39 5.50 -7.74
CA GLN A 209 9.03 6.21 -8.95
C GLN A 209 9.09 5.25 -10.14
N THR A 210 7.93 4.75 -10.52
CA THR A 210 7.69 3.87 -11.66
C THR A 210 6.73 4.57 -12.62
N GLU A 211 6.74 4.21 -13.91
CA GLU A 211 5.71 4.67 -14.83
C GLU A 211 4.35 4.18 -14.33
N GLU A 212 3.43 5.11 -14.10
CA GLU A 212 2.11 4.77 -13.59
C GLU A 212 1.40 3.83 -14.58
N LYS A 213 0.86 2.70 -14.08
CA LYS A 213 0.12 1.66 -14.84
C LYS A 213 0.92 0.83 -15.85
N TYR A 214 2.07 1.27 -16.35
CA TYR A 214 2.90 0.51 -17.31
C TYR A 214 4.05 -0.24 -16.64
N ASP A 215 4.75 0.42 -15.71
CA ASP A 215 5.78 -0.19 -14.88
C ASP A 215 5.18 -0.53 -13.52
N TYR A 216 5.18 -1.80 -13.14
CA TYR A 216 4.64 -2.21 -11.85
C TYR A 216 5.53 -3.21 -11.12
N LEU A 217 5.54 -3.07 -9.79
CA LEU A 217 6.12 -4.02 -8.87
C LEU A 217 5.01 -4.90 -8.30
N GLU A 218 4.98 -6.15 -8.73
CA GLU A 218 4.14 -7.20 -8.17
C GLU A 218 4.81 -7.81 -6.94
N VAL A 219 4.07 -7.91 -5.84
CA VAL A 219 4.51 -8.43 -4.55
C VAL A 219 3.63 -9.60 -4.15
N GLU A 220 4.16 -10.83 -4.21
CA GLU A 220 3.45 -12.04 -3.78
C GLU A 220 3.92 -12.51 -2.39
N GLY A 221 2.99 -13.08 -1.61
CA GLY A 221 3.30 -13.64 -0.29
C GLY A 221 3.00 -12.70 0.89
N SER A 222 2.15 -11.68 0.67
CA SER A 222 1.63 -10.76 1.68
C SER A 222 0.15 -11.04 2.00
N GLU A 223 -0.50 -10.15 2.75
CA GLU A 223 -1.95 -10.08 2.88
C GLU A 223 -2.40 -8.66 2.49
N PRO A 224 -3.11 -8.47 1.34
CA PRO A 224 -3.59 -9.47 0.39
C PRO A 224 -2.46 -10.28 -0.31
N PRO A 225 -2.76 -11.50 -0.82
CA PRO A 225 -1.76 -12.47 -1.30
C PRO A 225 -0.85 -11.97 -2.42
N THR A 226 -1.35 -11.02 -3.23
CA THR A 226 -0.60 -10.33 -4.26
C THR A 226 -0.96 -8.84 -4.23
N ILE A 227 0.05 -7.97 -4.29
CA ILE A 227 -0.08 -6.50 -4.33
C ILE A 227 0.63 -6.00 -5.59
N TRP A 228 0.01 -5.09 -6.35
CA TRP A 228 0.65 -4.42 -7.49
C TRP A 228 0.88 -2.95 -7.17
N LEU A 229 2.11 -2.49 -7.36
CA LEU A 229 2.54 -1.12 -7.04
C LEU A 229 3.04 -0.41 -8.28
N SER A 230 2.53 0.80 -8.56
CA SER A 230 2.97 1.64 -9.68
C SER A 230 2.88 3.13 -9.34
N GLY A 231 3.51 3.98 -10.16
CA GLY A 231 3.51 5.44 -10.01
C GLY A 231 4.60 5.97 -9.07
N SER A 232 4.35 7.15 -8.49
CA SER A 232 5.29 7.92 -7.65
C SER A 232 5.05 7.81 -6.14
N ASN A 233 4.03 7.04 -5.73
CA ASN A 233 3.67 6.94 -4.32
C ASN A 233 4.50 5.87 -3.62
N VAL A 234 5.18 6.25 -2.54
CA VAL A 234 5.92 5.30 -1.72
C VAL A 234 4.95 4.38 -0.97
N PRO A 235 4.99 3.06 -1.23
CA PRO A 235 4.10 2.10 -0.58
C PRO A 235 4.37 1.99 0.92
N SER A 236 3.33 1.72 1.70
CA SER A 236 3.49 1.40 3.13
C SER A 236 4.25 0.08 3.32
N PRO A 237 4.81 -0.18 4.53
CA PRO A 237 5.51 -1.45 4.79
C PRO A 237 4.64 -2.67 4.45
N ILE A 238 5.17 -3.54 3.59
CA ILE A 238 4.51 -4.79 3.21
C ILE A 238 5.00 -5.88 4.15
N ILE A 239 4.07 -6.57 4.80
CA ILE A 239 4.37 -7.64 5.74
C ILE A 239 4.00 -8.97 5.11
N SER A 240 4.96 -9.88 5.03
CA SER A 240 4.70 -11.25 4.58
C SER A 240 4.03 -12.05 5.69
N ASN A 241 2.97 -12.79 5.36
CA ASN A 241 2.44 -13.86 6.22
C ASN A 241 3.11 -15.21 5.93
N LYS A 242 4.10 -15.24 5.04
CA LYS A 242 4.90 -16.41 4.68
C LYS A 242 6.35 -16.22 5.11
N ASN A 243 7.13 -17.28 4.98
CA ASN A 243 8.59 -17.22 5.10
C ASN A 243 9.28 -16.78 3.79
N TRP A 244 8.50 -16.30 2.81
CA TRP A 244 8.97 -15.82 1.53
C TRP A 244 8.09 -14.68 1.04
N LEU A 245 8.70 -13.75 0.32
CA LEU A 245 8.01 -12.67 -0.37
C LEU A 245 8.67 -12.53 -1.74
N ARG A 246 7.88 -12.53 -2.81
CA ARG A 246 8.38 -12.46 -4.18
C ARG A 246 8.10 -11.08 -4.73
N LEU A 247 9.16 -10.41 -5.18
CA LEU A 247 9.10 -9.12 -5.85
C LEU A 247 9.34 -9.35 -7.34
N HIS A 248 8.38 -8.96 -8.17
CA HIS A 248 8.44 -9.11 -9.62
C HIS A 248 8.20 -7.74 -10.25
N PHE A 249 9.27 -7.10 -10.72
CA PHE A 249 9.20 -5.80 -11.38
C PHE A 249 9.08 -5.99 -12.88
N VAL A 250 8.00 -5.48 -13.45
CA VAL A 250 7.67 -5.56 -14.87
C VAL A 250 7.72 -4.14 -15.42
N THR A 251 8.47 -3.96 -16.51
CA THR A 251 8.57 -2.69 -17.23
C THR A 251 8.22 -2.87 -18.69
N ASP A 252 7.78 -1.79 -19.34
CA ASP A 252 7.61 -1.77 -20.77
C ASP A 252 8.90 -1.28 -21.50
N ASN A 253 8.80 -0.86 -22.77
CA ASN A 253 9.94 -0.36 -23.56
C ASN A 253 10.00 1.17 -23.65
N ASN A 254 9.16 1.91 -22.93
CA ASN A 254 8.97 3.33 -23.10
C ASN A 254 9.09 4.06 -21.75
N HIS A 255 9.80 5.20 -21.74
CA HIS A 255 10.13 5.96 -20.53
C HIS A 255 10.97 5.21 -19.48
N ARG A 256 11.73 5.99 -18.70
CA ARG A 256 12.61 5.48 -17.65
C ARG A 256 12.55 6.42 -16.46
N TYR A 257 12.00 5.94 -15.36
CA TYR A 257 11.99 6.64 -14.10
C TYR A 257 13.11 6.16 -13.18
N ARG A 258 13.21 6.75 -11.98
CA ARG A 258 14.26 6.43 -11.01
C ARG A 258 14.12 5.03 -10.38
N GLY A 259 12.95 4.40 -10.52
CA GLY A 259 12.66 3.09 -9.96
C GLY A 259 12.36 3.17 -8.46
N PHE A 260 12.70 2.12 -7.71
CA PHE A 260 12.45 2.06 -6.28
C PHE A 260 13.66 1.51 -5.52
N SER A 261 13.77 1.86 -4.24
CA SER A 261 14.71 1.23 -3.29
C SER A 261 13.94 0.66 -2.12
N ALA A 262 13.97 -0.68 -1.97
CA ALA A 262 13.28 -1.39 -0.92
C ALA A 262 14.28 -2.00 0.07
N HIS A 263 14.15 -1.66 1.35
CA HIS A 263 14.88 -2.32 2.43
C HIS A 263 13.95 -3.35 3.08
N TYR A 264 14.45 -4.56 3.33
CA TYR A 264 13.71 -5.62 4.01
C TYR A 264 14.40 -6.00 5.33
N GLN A 265 13.62 -6.46 6.30
CA GLN A 265 14.12 -6.99 7.57
C GLN A 265 13.47 -8.35 7.84
N VAL A 266 14.29 -9.35 8.17
CA VAL A 266 13.84 -10.69 8.56
C VAL A 266 14.03 -10.83 10.07
N ASN A 267 12.94 -11.02 10.81
CA ASN A 267 13.02 -11.27 12.24
C ASN A 267 13.36 -12.75 12.47
N GLU A 268 14.65 -13.05 12.63
CA GLU A 268 15.11 -14.34 13.13
C GLU A 268 14.69 -14.49 14.60
N GLY A 269 13.98 -15.58 14.92
CA GLY A 269 13.36 -15.78 16.23
C GLY A 269 14.33 -15.61 17.41
N GLY A 270 14.16 -14.52 18.16
CA GLY A 270 14.91 -14.26 19.39
C GLY A 270 14.47 -12.97 20.09
N VAL A 271 13.67 -13.13 21.15
CA VAL A 271 13.29 -12.15 22.20
C VAL A 271 12.56 -10.87 21.74
N ARG A 272 11.31 -10.78 22.21
CA ARG A 272 10.26 -9.81 21.88
C ARG A 272 10.55 -8.42 22.44
N GLN A 273 10.49 -7.41 21.56
CA GLN A 273 9.92 -6.12 21.92
C GLN A 273 8.77 -5.87 20.93
N ALA A 274 7.53 -6.11 21.37
CA ALA A 274 6.35 -5.85 20.55
C ALA A 274 6.31 -4.34 20.25
N SER A 275 6.23 -3.96 18.97
CA SER A 275 5.92 -2.56 18.65
C SER A 275 4.48 -2.30 19.10
N ASN A 276 4.33 -1.34 20.02
CA ASN A 276 3.02 -0.91 20.51
C ASN A 276 2.49 0.29 19.70
N SER A 277 3.13 0.60 18.59
CA SER A 277 2.78 1.72 17.70
C SER A 277 2.96 1.31 16.24
N CYS A 278 2.08 1.83 15.39
CA CYS A 278 2.17 1.75 13.94
C CYS A 278 3.25 2.72 13.41
N PRO A 279 3.86 2.43 12.25
CA PRO A 279 4.78 3.36 11.60
C PRO A 279 4.03 4.64 11.17
N ASP A 280 4.69 5.80 11.14
CA ASP A 280 4.05 7.03 10.67
C ASP A 280 3.60 6.84 9.21
N PRO A 281 2.28 6.93 8.90
CA PRO A 281 1.75 6.74 7.56
C PRO A 281 1.92 8.00 6.71
N GLY A 282 2.82 8.94 7.04
CA GLY A 282 3.22 10.18 6.34
C GLY A 282 2.07 11.07 5.82
N GLU A 283 2.35 12.00 4.90
CA GLU A 283 1.33 12.79 4.20
C GLU A 283 1.27 12.41 2.71
N PRO A 284 0.08 12.35 2.07
CA PRO A 284 -0.03 12.16 0.63
C PRO A 284 0.33 13.44 -0.13
N GLU A 285 0.86 13.28 -1.35
CA GLU A 285 1.14 14.42 -2.23
C GLU A 285 -0.15 15.20 -2.52
N ASN A 286 -0.12 16.54 -2.45
CA ASN A 286 -1.31 17.41 -2.59
C ASN A 286 -2.43 17.16 -1.56
N GLY A 287 -2.11 16.49 -0.45
CA GLY A 287 -3.01 16.30 0.68
C GLY A 287 -2.33 16.56 2.03
N LYS A 288 -3.08 16.34 3.10
CA LYS A 288 -2.64 16.50 4.49
C LYS A 288 -3.14 15.36 5.34
N ARG A 289 -2.31 14.95 6.30
CA ARG A 289 -2.70 14.03 7.38
C ARG A 289 -3.11 14.84 8.62
N HIS A 290 -4.23 14.46 9.21
CA HIS A 290 -4.72 14.98 10.48
C HIS A 290 -4.57 13.92 11.56
N GLY A 291 -3.93 14.29 12.66
CA GLY A 291 -3.62 13.37 13.76
C GLY A 291 -2.18 12.85 13.74
N ASN A 292 -1.69 12.54 14.93
CA ASN A 292 -0.32 12.09 15.21
C ASN A 292 -0.26 11.00 16.28
N ASP A 293 -1.40 10.38 16.61
CA ASP A 293 -1.46 9.24 17.51
C ASP A 293 -1.29 7.94 16.73
N PHE A 294 -0.11 7.34 16.86
CA PHE A 294 0.25 6.09 16.21
C PHE A 294 0.20 4.90 17.16
N SER A 295 -0.29 5.08 18.39
CA SER A 295 -0.48 3.99 19.33
C SER A 295 -1.61 3.06 18.88
N ILE A 296 -1.66 1.83 19.39
CA ILE A 296 -2.75 0.90 19.09
C ILE A 296 -4.10 1.53 19.45
N GLY A 297 -5.03 1.56 18.50
CA GLY A 297 -6.32 2.25 18.60
C GLY A 297 -6.29 3.71 18.14
N GLY A 298 -5.11 4.27 17.89
CA GLY A 298 -4.93 5.60 17.30
C GLY A 298 -5.52 5.66 15.89
N VAL A 299 -6.07 6.83 15.55
CA VAL A 299 -6.76 7.06 14.28
C VAL A 299 -6.18 8.30 13.63
N VAL A 300 -5.88 8.22 12.34
CA VAL A 300 -5.46 9.36 11.53
C VAL A 300 -6.38 9.53 10.32
N GLN A 301 -6.63 10.77 9.96
CA GLN A 301 -7.52 11.16 8.86
C GLN A 301 -6.74 11.86 7.75
N PHE A 302 -7.22 11.75 6.52
CA PHE A 302 -6.60 12.39 5.37
C PHE A 302 -7.56 13.33 4.65
N SER A 303 -7.02 14.38 4.07
CA SER A 303 -7.76 15.31 3.22
C SER A 303 -6.91 15.75 2.04
N CYS A 304 -7.54 15.94 0.88
CA CYS A 304 -6.89 16.51 -0.29
C CYS A 304 -7.15 18.02 -0.42
N GLY A 305 -6.33 18.70 -1.23
CA GLY A 305 -6.62 20.07 -1.66
C GLY A 305 -7.91 20.17 -2.48
N GLU A 306 -8.39 21.40 -2.72
CA GLU A 306 -9.70 21.68 -3.34
C GLU A 306 -9.87 21.05 -4.75
N ASP A 307 -8.79 20.98 -5.52
CA ASP A 307 -8.78 20.40 -6.88
C ASP A 307 -8.41 18.91 -6.90
N TYR A 308 -8.36 18.25 -5.75
CA TYR A 308 -7.91 16.87 -5.61
C TYR A 308 -8.93 16.00 -4.91
N VAL A 309 -9.01 14.74 -5.33
CA VAL A 309 -9.91 13.71 -4.84
C VAL A 309 -9.10 12.66 -4.12
N LEU A 310 -9.57 12.27 -2.91
CA LEU A 310 -8.93 11.24 -2.12
C LEU A 310 -9.33 9.85 -2.67
N GLN A 311 -8.35 9.03 -3.00
CA GLN A 311 -8.50 7.64 -3.39
C GLN A 311 -8.01 6.72 -2.26
N GLY A 312 -8.88 5.85 -1.77
CA GLY A 312 -8.64 5.00 -0.60
C GLY A 312 -9.33 5.54 0.66
N SER A 313 -9.10 4.90 1.80
CA SER A 313 -9.81 5.27 3.03
C SER A 313 -9.43 6.66 3.54
N LYS A 314 -10.44 7.51 3.78
CA LYS A 314 -10.30 8.78 4.48
C LYS A 314 -9.66 8.65 5.86
N THR A 315 -9.90 7.52 6.53
CA THR A 315 -9.49 7.29 7.91
C THR A 315 -8.85 5.92 8.06
N ILE A 316 -7.67 5.87 8.67
CA ILE A 316 -7.00 4.60 9.00
C ILE A 316 -6.78 4.50 10.51
N SER A 317 -6.92 3.29 11.05
CA SER A 317 -6.80 3.00 12.48
C SER A 317 -5.63 2.07 12.74
N CYS A 318 -4.85 2.31 13.79
CA CYS A 318 -3.72 1.47 14.15
C CYS A 318 -4.23 0.22 14.88
N GLN A 319 -4.06 -0.94 14.28
CA GLN A 319 -4.59 -2.21 14.75
C GLN A 319 -3.48 -3.19 15.12
N ARG A 320 -3.80 -4.10 16.04
CA ARG A 320 -2.91 -5.21 16.40
C ARG A 320 -3.14 -6.37 15.45
N VAL A 321 -2.23 -6.55 14.49
CA VAL A 321 -2.34 -7.62 13.46
C VAL A 321 -1.75 -8.95 13.97
N ALA A 322 -0.84 -8.92 14.95
CA ALA A 322 -0.31 -10.12 15.61
C ALA A 322 0.20 -9.86 17.05
N GLU A 323 0.65 -10.90 17.78
CA GLU A 323 1.29 -10.76 19.10
C GLU A 323 2.56 -9.88 19.09
N VAL A 324 3.12 -9.61 17.90
CA VAL A 324 4.47 -9.07 17.73
C VAL A 324 4.55 -7.68 17.07
N PHE A 325 3.51 -7.18 16.39
CA PHE A 325 3.53 -5.83 15.78
C PHE A 325 2.13 -5.23 15.56
N ALA A 326 2.09 -3.90 15.45
CA ALA A 326 0.93 -3.10 15.09
C ALA A 326 1.03 -2.60 13.64
N ALA A 327 -0.09 -2.56 12.91
CA ALA A 327 -0.17 -2.06 11.55
C ALA A 327 -1.47 -1.28 11.32
N TRP A 328 -1.48 -0.37 10.33
CA TRP A 328 -2.67 0.38 9.97
C TRP A 328 -3.71 -0.52 9.33
N SER A 329 -4.98 -0.20 9.57
CA SER A 329 -6.14 -0.91 9.02
C SER A 329 -6.25 -0.83 7.51
N ASP A 330 -5.63 0.17 6.90
CA ASP A 330 -5.59 0.39 5.46
C ASP A 330 -4.29 1.12 5.09
N HIS A 331 -3.98 1.14 3.80
CA HIS A 331 -2.87 1.89 3.23
C HIS A 331 -3.13 3.40 3.29
N ARG A 332 -2.04 4.18 3.18
CA ARG A 332 -2.12 5.64 3.01
C ARG A 332 -2.86 5.95 1.69
N PRO A 333 -3.93 6.77 1.73
CA PRO A 333 -4.68 7.14 0.53
C PRO A 333 -3.87 8.08 -0.39
N VAL A 334 -4.31 8.22 -1.64
CA VAL A 334 -3.66 9.04 -2.69
C VAL A 334 -4.58 10.19 -3.10
N CYS A 335 -4.04 11.39 -3.32
CA CYS A 335 -4.80 12.52 -3.86
C CYS A 335 -4.58 12.65 -5.37
N LYS A 336 -5.66 12.52 -6.16
CA LYS A 336 -5.64 12.66 -7.63
C LYS A 336 -6.36 13.93 -8.08
N VAL A 337 -5.90 14.56 -9.15
CA VAL A 337 -6.52 15.81 -9.66
C VAL A 337 -7.95 15.53 -10.14
N LYS A 338 -8.91 16.36 -9.76
CA LYS A 338 -10.28 16.36 -10.26
C LYS A 338 -10.29 16.87 -11.70
N THR A 339 -10.73 16.05 -12.64
CA THR A 339 -10.76 16.43 -14.07
C THR A 339 -12.13 16.94 -14.53
N CYS A 340 -13.18 16.64 -13.76
CA CYS A 340 -14.57 16.94 -14.13
C CYS A 340 -15.52 16.94 -12.92
N GLY A 341 -16.78 17.31 -13.15
CA GLY A 341 -17.85 17.31 -12.14
C GLY A 341 -18.15 18.69 -11.56
N SER A 342 -19.18 18.78 -10.72
CA SER A 342 -19.74 20.06 -10.25
C SER A 342 -20.41 19.97 -8.89
N ASN A 343 -20.52 21.11 -8.19
CA ASN A 343 -21.37 21.23 -7.01
C ASN A 343 -22.79 21.59 -7.46
N LEU A 344 -23.73 20.70 -7.21
CA LEU A 344 -25.13 20.81 -7.62
C LEU A 344 -25.98 21.21 -6.41
N GLN A 345 -26.87 22.16 -6.61
CA GLN A 345 -27.82 22.63 -5.60
C GLN A 345 -29.21 22.78 -6.23
N GLY A 346 -30.24 22.83 -5.39
CA GLY A 346 -31.61 23.04 -5.82
C GLY A 346 -32.48 21.78 -5.75
N PRO A 347 -33.81 21.95 -5.82
CA PRO A 347 -34.79 20.88 -5.55
C PRO A 347 -34.77 19.73 -6.55
N SER A 348 -34.16 19.94 -7.71
CA SER A 348 -33.97 18.92 -8.74
C SER A 348 -32.99 19.37 -9.82
N GLY A 349 -32.42 18.43 -10.56
CA GLY A 349 -31.62 18.71 -11.74
C GLY A 349 -31.17 17.44 -12.46
N THR A 350 -30.36 17.62 -13.49
CA THR A 350 -29.82 16.53 -14.30
C THR A 350 -28.34 16.78 -14.56
N PHE A 351 -27.53 15.73 -14.54
CA PHE A 351 -26.13 15.78 -14.95
C PHE A 351 -25.73 14.49 -15.67
N THR A 352 -24.63 14.57 -16.42
CA THR A 352 -24.13 13.47 -17.23
C THR A 352 -22.65 13.25 -16.98
N SER A 353 -22.18 12.06 -17.33
CA SER A 353 -20.74 11.83 -17.52
C SER A 353 -20.20 12.77 -18.61
N PRO A 354 -18.88 13.06 -18.60
CA PRO A 354 -18.25 13.83 -19.67
C PRO A 354 -18.59 13.26 -21.05
N ASN A 355 -18.81 14.15 -22.02
CA ASN A 355 -19.08 13.83 -23.43
C ASN A 355 -20.37 13.05 -23.76
N PHE A 356 -21.16 12.64 -22.77
CA PHE A 356 -22.42 11.91 -22.97
C PHE A 356 -23.31 12.56 -24.05
N PRO A 357 -23.89 11.80 -25.01
CA PRO A 357 -23.93 10.33 -25.10
C PRO A 357 -22.72 9.70 -25.83
N ILE A 358 -21.63 10.46 -25.98
CA ILE A 358 -20.34 9.95 -26.48
C ILE A 358 -19.52 9.45 -25.29
N GLN A 359 -18.63 8.49 -25.55
CA GLN A 359 -17.73 7.91 -24.56
C GLN A 359 -17.05 8.95 -23.65
N TYR A 360 -16.99 8.66 -22.36
CA TYR A 360 -16.26 9.47 -21.40
C TYR A 360 -14.74 9.30 -21.58
N GLU A 361 -13.97 10.21 -21.00
CA GLU A 361 -12.50 10.22 -21.11
C GLU A 361 -11.86 9.11 -20.27
N SER A 362 -10.78 8.52 -20.77
CA SER A 362 -9.86 7.68 -19.98
C SER A 362 -9.21 8.54 -18.88
N ASN A 363 -8.96 7.95 -17.71
CA ASN A 363 -8.37 8.59 -16.53
C ASN A 363 -9.23 9.72 -15.93
N ALA A 364 -10.54 9.70 -16.20
CA ALA A 364 -11.47 10.64 -15.62
C ALA A 364 -11.54 10.46 -14.10
N GLN A 365 -11.47 11.58 -13.40
CA GLN A 365 -11.69 11.71 -11.96
C GLN A 365 -12.77 12.77 -11.76
N CYS A 366 -14.03 12.38 -11.98
CA CYS A 366 -15.15 13.32 -11.86
C CYS A 366 -15.80 13.24 -10.50
N VAL A 367 -16.08 14.39 -9.89
CA VAL A 367 -16.79 14.44 -8.61
C VAL A 367 -17.96 15.41 -8.67
N TRP A 368 -19.15 14.89 -8.39
CA TRP A 368 -20.37 15.68 -8.19
C TRP A 368 -20.77 15.62 -6.72
N ILE A 369 -21.09 16.79 -6.15
CA ILE A 369 -21.64 16.89 -4.80
C ILE A 369 -23.00 17.56 -4.94
N ILE A 370 -24.06 16.85 -4.55
CA ILE A 370 -25.43 17.33 -4.56
C ILE A 370 -25.76 17.78 -3.14
N THR A 371 -26.24 19.00 -2.98
CA THR A 371 -26.70 19.54 -1.69
C THR A 371 -28.15 19.97 -1.81
N ALA A 372 -29.01 19.40 -0.95
CA ALA A 372 -30.40 19.78 -0.85
C ALA A 372 -30.52 21.23 -0.34
N SER A 373 -31.47 21.96 -0.89
CA SER A 373 -31.84 23.34 -0.52
C SER A 373 -32.38 23.41 0.90
N ASN A 374 -33.01 22.33 1.36
CA ASN A 374 -33.52 22.19 2.73
C ASN A 374 -32.75 21.08 3.48
N PRO A 375 -32.08 21.39 4.61
CA PRO A 375 -31.38 20.39 5.42
C PRO A 375 -32.27 19.26 5.98
N ASN A 376 -33.59 19.45 5.99
CA ASN A 376 -34.57 18.43 6.41
C ASN A 376 -35.07 17.55 5.26
N LYS A 377 -34.47 17.65 4.08
CA LYS A 377 -34.74 16.79 2.92
C LYS A 377 -33.55 15.89 2.61
N VAL A 378 -33.82 14.81 1.89
CA VAL A 378 -32.82 13.89 1.34
C VAL A 378 -32.86 13.93 -0.18
N ILE A 379 -31.84 13.40 -0.83
CA ILE A 379 -31.62 13.46 -2.26
C ILE A 379 -31.92 12.09 -2.85
N GLN A 380 -32.87 12.04 -3.78
CA GLN A 380 -33.12 10.87 -4.63
C GLN A 380 -32.43 11.08 -5.98
N ILE A 381 -31.67 10.10 -6.44
CA ILE A 381 -31.13 10.03 -7.80
C ILE A 381 -31.78 8.88 -8.57
N ASN A 382 -31.95 9.06 -9.89
CA ASN A 382 -32.44 8.05 -10.81
C ASN A 382 -31.58 8.07 -12.10
N PHE A 383 -31.22 6.89 -12.58
CA PHE A 383 -30.48 6.71 -13.82
C PHE A 383 -31.45 6.67 -15.01
N GLU A 384 -31.18 7.48 -16.02
CA GLU A 384 -31.88 7.41 -17.31
C GLU A 384 -31.12 6.49 -18.27
N GLU A 385 -29.79 6.61 -18.30
CA GLU A 385 -28.87 5.72 -19.00
C GLU A 385 -27.64 5.46 -18.13
N PHE A 386 -27.07 4.26 -18.22
CA PHE A 386 -25.86 3.88 -17.50
C PHE A 386 -25.11 2.77 -18.25
N ASP A 387 -23.89 3.08 -18.65
CA ASP A 387 -22.96 2.14 -19.30
C ASP A 387 -21.51 2.57 -19.01
N LEU A 388 -20.85 1.82 -18.13
CA LEU A 388 -19.44 1.95 -17.79
C LEU A 388 -18.68 0.68 -18.11
N GLU A 389 -17.37 0.77 -18.33
CA GLU A 389 -16.52 -0.40 -18.49
C GLU A 389 -16.58 -1.31 -17.26
N ILE A 390 -17.03 -2.55 -17.44
CA ILE A 390 -17.29 -3.47 -16.33
C ILE A 390 -16.00 -3.80 -15.59
N ALA A 391 -16.01 -3.67 -14.27
CA ALA A 391 -14.90 -3.93 -13.35
C ALA A 391 -13.65 -3.04 -13.48
N TYR A 392 -13.54 -2.18 -14.49
CA TYR A 392 -12.41 -1.26 -14.68
C TYR A 392 -12.79 0.18 -14.33
N ASP A 393 -13.98 0.60 -14.73
CA ASP A 393 -14.50 1.94 -14.48
C ASP A 393 -15.63 1.87 -13.45
N THR A 394 -15.62 2.81 -12.51
CA THR A 394 -16.58 2.80 -11.41
C THR A 394 -17.23 4.16 -11.19
N LEU A 395 -18.53 4.12 -10.92
CA LEU A 395 -19.26 5.23 -10.30
C LEU A 395 -19.54 4.86 -8.84
N THR A 396 -18.79 5.47 -7.93
CA THR A 396 -19.01 5.31 -6.49
C THR A 396 -19.94 6.40 -5.99
N ILE A 397 -20.95 6.01 -5.20
CA ILE A 397 -21.99 6.89 -4.68
C ILE A 397 -21.95 6.81 -3.17
N GLY A 398 -21.81 7.95 -2.50
CA GLY A 398 -21.79 8.03 -1.06
C GLY A 398 -22.69 9.12 -0.50
N ASP A 399 -23.06 8.93 0.76
CA ASP A 399 -23.86 9.86 1.53
C ASP A 399 -22.99 10.97 2.16
N GLY A 400 -23.58 12.14 2.39
CA GLY A 400 -22.90 13.28 2.98
C GLY A 400 -22.12 14.12 1.97
N GLY A 401 -21.35 15.08 2.48
CA GLY A 401 -20.54 16.00 1.67
C GLY A 401 -19.06 15.60 1.55
N GLU A 402 -18.65 14.50 2.19
CA GLU A 402 -17.25 14.09 2.29
C GLU A 402 -16.92 12.96 1.32
N VAL A 403 -16.25 13.30 0.22
CA VAL A 403 -15.93 12.39 -0.88
C VAL A 403 -14.84 11.39 -0.47
N GLY A 404 -15.03 10.11 -0.81
CA GLY A 404 -14.02 9.06 -0.61
C GLY A 404 -14.00 8.45 0.80
N ASP A 405 -14.98 8.74 1.66
CA ASP A 405 -15.14 8.00 2.91
C ASP A 405 -15.80 6.63 2.64
N PRO A 406 -15.11 5.50 2.88
CA PRO A 406 -15.67 4.18 2.61
C PRO A 406 -16.87 3.83 3.51
N THR A 407 -17.03 4.51 4.65
CA THR A 407 -18.13 4.26 5.59
C THR A 407 -19.45 4.88 5.15
N THR A 408 -19.41 5.85 4.23
CA THR A 408 -20.59 6.54 3.69
C THR A 408 -20.98 6.04 2.31
N ILE A 409 -20.25 5.08 1.73
CA ILE A 409 -20.56 4.50 0.43
C ILE A 409 -21.92 3.78 0.48
N LEU A 410 -22.81 4.19 -0.42
CA LEU A 410 -24.12 3.58 -0.64
C LEU A 410 -24.02 2.48 -1.70
N GLN A 411 -23.35 2.76 -2.82
CA GLN A 411 -23.14 1.80 -3.92
C GLN A 411 -21.85 2.07 -4.71
N VAL A 412 -21.32 1.03 -5.33
CA VAL A 412 -20.24 1.09 -6.33
C VAL A 412 -20.75 0.41 -7.59
N LEU A 413 -20.84 1.15 -8.69
CA LEU A 413 -21.51 0.72 -9.92
C LEU A 413 -20.51 0.60 -11.07
N SER A 414 -20.69 -0.41 -11.92
CA SER A 414 -19.97 -0.60 -13.19
C SER A 414 -20.81 -1.42 -14.17
N GLY A 415 -20.38 -1.53 -15.43
CA GLY A 415 -21.10 -2.28 -16.47
C GLY A 415 -22.28 -1.51 -17.07
N SER A 416 -23.13 -2.23 -17.79
CA SER A 416 -24.23 -1.67 -18.61
C SER A 416 -25.62 -1.84 -17.98
N PHE A 417 -25.69 -2.28 -16.73
CA PHE A 417 -26.97 -2.47 -16.05
C PHE A 417 -27.42 -1.14 -15.42
N VAL A 418 -28.57 -0.64 -15.86
CA VAL A 418 -29.14 0.61 -15.32
C VAL A 418 -29.52 0.39 -13.84
N PRO A 419 -28.87 1.09 -12.90
CA PRO A 419 -29.16 0.94 -11.48
C PRO A 419 -30.54 1.50 -11.13
N ASP A 420 -31.15 0.94 -10.09
CA ASP A 420 -32.35 1.50 -9.49
C ASP A 420 -32.09 2.89 -8.87
N LEU A 421 -33.17 3.57 -8.50
CA LEU A 421 -33.03 4.83 -7.78
C LEU A 421 -32.28 4.60 -6.46
N ILE A 422 -31.50 5.60 -6.07
CA ILE A 422 -30.74 5.59 -4.81
C ILE A 422 -31.14 6.84 -4.04
N VAL A 423 -31.41 6.70 -2.75
CA VAL A 423 -31.71 7.82 -1.85
C VAL A 423 -30.61 8.01 -0.82
N SER A 424 -30.24 9.27 -0.58
CA SER A 424 -29.31 9.66 0.47
C SER A 424 -29.93 9.52 1.87
N MET A 425 -29.08 9.45 2.89
CA MET A 425 -29.49 9.49 4.30
C MET A 425 -29.41 10.91 4.87
N THR A 426 -28.59 11.76 4.26
CA THR A 426 -28.42 13.17 4.65
C THR A 426 -28.86 14.13 3.54
N HIS A 427 -28.79 15.43 3.83
CA HIS A 427 -29.08 16.49 2.86
C HIS A 427 -27.96 16.70 1.82
N GLN A 428 -26.94 15.83 1.81
CA GLN A 428 -25.85 15.84 0.84
C GLN A 428 -25.58 14.43 0.33
N MET A 429 -25.15 14.33 -0.92
CA MET A 429 -24.73 13.09 -1.56
C MET A 429 -23.59 13.42 -2.52
N TRP A 430 -22.62 12.52 -2.65
CA TRP A 430 -21.55 12.65 -3.61
C TRP A 430 -21.50 11.46 -4.56
N LEU A 431 -21.04 11.74 -5.78
CA LEU A 431 -20.78 10.74 -6.81
C LEU A 431 -19.37 10.94 -7.35
N HIS A 432 -18.61 9.86 -7.47
CA HIS A 432 -17.23 9.85 -7.97
C HIS A 432 -17.12 8.86 -9.13
N LEU A 433 -16.93 9.38 -10.34
CA LEU A 433 -16.56 8.58 -11.51
C LEU A 433 -15.04 8.48 -11.56
N GLN A 434 -14.56 7.24 -11.58
CA GLN A 434 -13.16 6.89 -11.75
C GLN A 434 -13.06 5.97 -12.96
N SER A 435 -12.39 6.44 -14.02
CA SER A 435 -12.01 5.60 -15.16
C SER A 435 -10.52 5.29 -15.21
N ASP A 436 -10.19 4.19 -15.86
CA ASP A 436 -8.82 3.73 -16.06
C ASP A 436 -8.18 4.30 -17.34
N GLU A 437 -7.07 3.73 -17.82
CA GLU A 437 -6.40 4.23 -19.04
C GLU A 437 -7.04 3.79 -20.36
N SER A 438 -8.09 2.97 -20.28
CA SER A 438 -8.79 2.38 -21.41
C SER A 438 -9.90 3.30 -21.94
N VAL A 439 -10.38 2.99 -23.15
CA VAL A 439 -11.47 3.72 -23.79
C VAL A 439 -12.80 3.25 -23.18
N GLY A 440 -13.46 4.16 -22.48
CA GLY A 440 -14.71 3.89 -21.77
C GLY A 440 -15.95 3.71 -22.64
N SER A 441 -17.05 3.37 -21.98
CA SER A 441 -18.39 3.21 -22.57
C SER A 441 -19.13 4.55 -22.71
N ILE A 442 -20.40 4.56 -23.14
CA ILE A 442 -21.14 5.82 -23.41
C ILE A 442 -21.41 6.67 -22.15
N GLY A 443 -21.25 6.09 -20.96
CA GLY A 443 -21.35 6.79 -19.68
C GLY A 443 -22.76 6.79 -19.10
N PHE A 444 -23.16 7.87 -18.45
CA PHE A 444 -24.44 7.92 -17.75
C PHE A 444 -25.14 9.28 -17.81
N LYS A 445 -26.45 9.23 -17.58
CA LYS A 445 -27.32 10.40 -17.38
C LYS A 445 -28.16 10.19 -16.13
N ILE A 446 -28.00 11.09 -15.15
CA ILE A 446 -28.63 10.99 -13.83
C ILE A 446 -29.53 12.21 -13.60
N ASN A 447 -30.75 11.93 -13.12
CA ASN A 447 -31.70 12.92 -12.66
C ASN A 447 -31.77 12.87 -11.13
N TYR A 448 -31.63 14.02 -10.46
CA TYR A 448 -31.73 14.13 -9.01
C TYR A 448 -32.91 15.01 -8.58
N LYS A 449 -33.48 14.74 -7.40
CA LYS A 449 -34.50 15.56 -6.75
C LYS A 449 -34.45 15.46 -5.23
N GLU A 450 -34.89 16.50 -4.55
CA GLU A 450 -35.04 16.53 -3.09
C GLU A 450 -36.40 15.94 -2.68
N ILE A 451 -36.38 14.91 -1.83
CA ILE A 451 -37.58 14.28 -1.26
C ILE A 451 -37.60 14.45 0.26
N ASP A 452 -38.75 14.18 0.87
CA ASP A 452 -38.89 14.25 2.32
C ASP A 452 -38.01 13.19 2.99
N LYS A 453 -37.46 13.53 4.17
CA LYS A 453 -36.61 12.62 4.95
C LYS A 453 -37.39 11.36 5.36
N GLU A 454 -36.69 10.24 5.57
CA GLU A 454 -37.28 8.94 5.93
C GLU A 454 -38.20 8.39 4.83
N SER A 455 -37.81 8.59 3.58
CA SER A 455 -38.50 8.11 2.39
C SER A 455 -37.52 7.43 1.46
N CYS A 456 -37.93 6.30 0.88
CA CYS A 456 -37.16 5.59 -0.14
C CYS A 456 -37.40 6.13 -1.55
N GLY A 457 -38.20 7.19 -1.70
CA GLY A 457 -38.60 7.70 -3.01
C GLY A 457 -39.56 6.78 -3.76
N ASP A 458 -40.23 7.31 -4.77
CA ASP A 458 -41.14 6.51 -5.61
C ASP A 458 -40.31 5.67 -6.60
N PRO A 459 -40.34 4.33 -6.52
CA PRO A 459 -39.60 3.44 -7.42
C PRO A 459 -40.26 3.25 -8.79
N GLY A 460 -41.42 3.87 -9.01
CA GLY A 460 -42.17 3.73 -10.25
C GLY A 460 -42.96 2.43 -10.33
N THR A 461 -43.52 2.17 -11.50
CA THR A 461 -44.32 0.99 -11.78
C THR A 461 -43.68 0.24 -12.95
N PRO A 462 -43.47 -1.08 -12.84
CA PRO A 462 -42.90 -1.88 -13.93
C PRO A 462 -43.73 -1.74 -15.21
N LEU A 463 -43.06 -1.78 -16.36
CA LEU A 463 -43.75 -1.84 -17.65
C LEU A 463 -44.58 -3.13 -17.70
N TYR A 464 -45.85 -3.03 -18.11
CA TYR A 464 -46.84 -4.12 -18.05
C TYR A 464 -47.11 -4.67 -16.62
N GLY A 465 -46.66 -3.95 -15.60
CA GLY A 465 -46.96 -4.20 -14.20
C GLY A 465 -48.05 -3.28 -13.65
N ILE A 466 -48.52 -3.63 -12.47
CA ILE A 466 -49.44 -2.87 -11.64
C ILE A 466 -48.81 -2.83 -10.24
N ARG A 467 -48.78 -1.65 -9.63
CA ARG A 467 -48.30 -1.43 -8.27
C ARG A 467 -49.48 -1.14 -7.34
N GLU A 468 -49.55 -1.85 -6.24
CA GLU A 468 -50.42 -1.57 -5.11
C GLU A 468 -49.62 -0.93 -3.97
N GLY A 469 -50.12 0.20 -3.47
CA GLY A 469 -49.48 1.00 -2.42
C GLY A 469 -48.87 2.30 -2.94
N GLU A 470 -48.91 3.33 -2.10
CA GLU A 470 -48.36 4.67 -2.37
C GLU A 470 -47.58 5.23 -1.17
N ASN A 471 -47.30 4.39 -0.16
CA ASN A 471 -46.51 4.82 0.98
C ASN A 471 -45.01 4.56 0.75
N PHE A 472 -44.26 5.63 0.53
CA PHE A 472 -42.82 5.58 0.28
C PHE A 472 -41.98 5.87 1.53
N SER A 473 -42.61 6.16 2.67
CA SER A 473 -41.88 6.37 3.93
C SER A 473 -41.27 5.08 4.46
N ASN A 474 -40.31 5.16 5.38
CA ASN A 474 -39.75 4.00 6.07
C ASN A 474 -40.85 3.10 6.66
N GLY A 475 -40.74 1.79 6.44
CA GLY A 475 -41.76 0.80 6.77
C GLY A 475 -42.91 0.69 5.76
N GLY A 476 -42.97 1.56 4.75
CA GLY A 476 -43.90 1.46 3.63
C GLY A 476 -43.71 0.18 2.83
N ILE A 477 -44.79 -0.40 2.33
CA ILE A 477 -44.77 -1.66 1.58
C ILE A 477 -45.47 -1.44 0.24
N LEU A 478 -44.82 -1.87 -0.83
CA LEU A 478 -45.36 -1.88 -2.18
C LEU A 478 -45.49 -3.31 -2.67
N ARG A 479 -46.60 -3.62 -3.33
CA ARG A 479 -46.85 -4.93 -3.93
C ARG A 479 -46.99 -4.77 -5.44
N PHE A 480 -46.36 -5.65 -6.19
CA PHE A 480 -46.39 -5.62 -7.65
C PHE A 480 -47.07 -6.87 -8.19
N GLU A 481 -47.83 -6.68 -9.25
CA GLU A 481 -48.44 -7.75 -10.03
C GLU A 481 -48.28 -7.43 -11.51
N CYS A 482 -48.16 -8.47 -12.34
CA CYS A 482 -48.11 -8.28 -13.79
C CYS A 482 -49.51 -8.30 -14.39
N GLN A 483 -49.70 -7.55 -15.46
CA GLN A 483 -50.89 -7.63 -16.27
C GLN A 483 -51.06 -9.05 -16.85
N PHE A 484 -52.28 -9.40 -17.25
CA PHE A 484 -52.59 -10.73 -17.76
C PHE A 484 -51.66 -11.14 -18.93
N GLY A 485 -51.09 -12.34 -18.85
CA GLY A 485 -50.18 -12.89 -19.85
C GLY A 485 -48.69 -12.64 -19.58
N PHE A 486 -48.35 -11.82 -18.58
CA PHE A 486 -46.97 -11.55 -18.16
C PHE A 486 -46.65 -12.28 -16.85
N GLU A 487 -45.41 -12.70 -16.72
CA GLU A 487 -44.84 -13.35 -15.54
C GLU A 487 -43.96 -12.36 -14.77
N LEU A 488 -44.12 -12.35 -13.44
CA LEU A 488 -43.38 -11.46 -12.55
C LEU A 488 -42.03 -12.08 -12.20
N ILE A 489 -40.94 -11.39 -12.56
CA ILE A 489 -39.57 -11.77 -12.21
C ILE A 489 -39.03 -10.78 -11.19
N GLY A 490 -38.65 -11.28 -10.02
CA GLY A 490 -38.19 -10.49 -8.89
C GLY A 490 -39.15 -10.59 -7.70
N GLU A 491 -38.98 -9.71 -6.72
CA GLU A 491 -39.78 -9.72 -5.51
C GLU A 491 -41.17 -9.13 -5.74
N ARG A 492 -42.20 -9.91 -5.41
CA ARG A 492 -43.60 -9.46 -5.49
C ARG A 492 -43.89 -8.31 -4.53
N THR A 493 -43.12 -8.18 -3.46
CA THR A 493 -43.35 -7.20 -2.40
C THR A 493 -42.02 -6.62 -1.96
N ILE A 494 -41.94 -5.29 -1.96
CA ILE A 494 -40.77 -4.55 -1.47
C ILE A 494 -41.17 -3.66 -0.30
N SER A 495 -40.26 -3.47 0.64
CA SER A 495 -40.45 -2.61 1.81
C SER A 495 -39.37 -1.53 1.87
N CYS A 496 -39.76 -0.31 2.23
CA CYS A 496 -38.83 0.78 2.47
C CYS A 496 -38.11 0.58 3.80
N GLN A 497 -36.79 0.46 3.78
CA GLN A 497 -35.97 0.17 4.94
C GLN A 497 -35.50 1.47 5.63
N ASP A 498 -34.98 1.34 6.87
CA ASP A 498 -34.52 2.49 7.67
C ASP A 498 -33.30 3.22 7.09
N ASN A 499 -32.61 2.61 6.11
CA ASN A 499 -31.50 3.19 5.35
C ASN A 499 -31.96 3.96 4.10
N ASN A 500 -33.25 4.29 4.00
CA ASN A 500 -33.89 4.93 2.85
C ASN A 500 -33.73 4.14 1.53
N GLN A 501 -33.49 2.82 1.60
CA GLN A 501 -33.44 1.96 0.42
C GLN A 501 -34.63 0.99 0.38
N TRP A 502 -35.09 0.67 -0.83
CA TRP A 502 -36.05 -0.42 -1.01
C TRP A 502 -35.38 -1.78 -0.78
N SER A 503 -36.13 -2.72 -0.21
CA SER A 503 -35.61 -4.05 0.12
C SER A 503 -35.19 -4.91 -1.09
N ALA A 504 -35.72 -4.57 -2.26
CA ALA A 504 -35.36 -5.17 -3.54
C ALA A 504 -35.74 -4.19 -4.66
N ASN A 505 -35.17 -4.44 -5.84
CA ASN A 505 -35.48 -3.70 -7.05
C ASN A 505 -36.95 -3.94 -7.46
N ILE A 506 -37.52 -3.02 -8.24
CA ILE A 506 -38.86 -3.28 -8.79
C ILE A 506 -38.80 -4.52 -9.70
N PRO A 507 -39.81 -5.41 -9.62
CA PRO A 507 -39.80 -6.60 -10.44
C PRO A 507 -40.06 -6.27 -11.91
N ILE A 508 -39.63 -7.15 -12.81
CA ILE A 508 -39.84 -7.01 -14.24
C ILE A 508 -40.98 -7.94 -14.65
N CYS A 509 -41.93 -7.43 -15.45
CA CYS A 509 -42.97 -8.24 -16.05
C CYS A 509 -42.53 -8.70 -17.43
N ILE A 510 -42.12 -9.96 -17.54
CA ILE A 510 -41.70 -10.55 -18.81
C ILE A 510 -42.83 -11.34 -19.45
N PHE A 511 -42.81 -11.44 -20.76
CA PHE A 511 -43.75 -12.28 -21.50
C PHE A 511 -43.10 -13.65 -21.79
N PRO A 512 -43.52 -14.75 -21.13
CA PRO A 512 -42.91 -16.05 -21.35
C PRO A 512 -43.19 -16.57 -22.78
N CYS A 513 -42.11 -16.84 -23.52
CA CYS A 513 -42.10 -17.16 -24.95
C CYS A 513 -42.62 -18.57 -25.33
N MET A 514 -43.17 -19.33 -24.37
CA MET A 514 -43.75 -20.67 -24.57
C MET A 514 -45.12 -20.78 -23.87
N SER A 515 -45.99 -19.82 -24.11
CA SER A 515 -47.29 -19.72 -23.43
C SER A 515 -48.45 -20.17 -24.32
N ASN A 516 -49.38 -20.92 -23.72
CA ASN A 516 -50.66 -21.28 -24.33
C ASN A 516 -51.73 -20.26 -23.90
N PHE A 517 -52.40 -19.63 -24.87
CA PHE A 517 -53.48 -18.69 -24.60
C PHE A 517 -54.83 -19.36 -24.84
N THR A 518 -55.72 -19.30 -23.84
CA THR A 518 -57.10 -19.82 -23.90
C THR A 518 -58.16 -18.72 -23.73
N ALA A 519 -57.75 -17.44 -23.83
CA ALA A 519 -58.65 -16.30 -23.65
C ALA A 519 -59.40 -15.95 -24.96
N PRO A 520 -60.64 -15.40 -24.88
CA PRO A 520 -61.45 -15.07 -26.06
C PRO A 520 -60.91 -13.89 -26.90
N SER A 521 -60.04 -13.06 -26.33
CA SER A 521 -59.31 -12.00 -27.05
C SER A 521 -58.03 -11.62 -26.33
N GLY A 522 -57.00 -11.20 -27.05
CA GLY A 522 -55.72 -10.75 -26.48
C GLY A 522 -54.76 -10.31 -27.58
N THR A 523 -53.64 -9.70 -27.19
CA THR A 523 -52.58 -9.26 -28.10
C THR A 523 -51.32 -10.06 -27.81
N VAL A 524 -50.69 -10.62 -28.86
CA VAL A 524 -49.37 -11.26 -28.75
C VAL A 524 -48.32 -10.23 -29.15
N LEU A 525 -47.38 -9.95 -28.25
CA LEU A 525 -46.25 -9.05 -28.51
C LEU A 525 -44.97 -9.87 -28.69
N SER A 526 -44.08 -9.40 -29.57
CA SER A 526 -42.72 -9.95 -29.63
C SER A 526 -41.97 -9.61 -28.33
N PRO A 527 -40.96 -10.41 -27.94
CA PRO A 527 -40.11 -10.07 -26.82
C PRO A 527 -39.56 -8.65 -26.99
N ASP A 528 -39.55 -7.90 -25.89
CA ASP A 528 -39.08 -6.53 -25.77
C ASP A 528 -39.89 -5.47 -26.55
N TYR A 529 -41.00 -5.81 -27.22
CA TYR A 529 -41.81 -4.81 -27.93
C TYR A 529 -42.27 -3.67 -26.99
N PRO A 530 -42.15 -2.38 -27.39
CA PRO A 530 -41.83 -1.87 -28.73
C PRO A 530 -40.34 -1.80 -29.08
N GLU A 531 -39.45 -2.14 -28.15
CA GLU A 531 -38.01 -2.15 -28.35
C GLU A 531 -37.55 -3.32 -29.23
N GLY A 532 -36.26 -3.32 -29.57
CA GLY A 532 -35.64 -4.36 -30.39
C GLY A 532 -35.58 -5.70 -29.66
N TYR A 533 -36.16 -6.72 -30.27
CA TYR A 533 -36.09 -8.10 -29.78
C TYR A 533 -34.64 -8.63 -29.79
N GLY A 534 -34.26 -9.43 -28.80
CA GLY A 534 -32.91 -10.03 -28.69
C GLY A 534 -32.52 -11.02 -29.81
N ASN A 535 -31.21 -11.25 -29.97
CA ASN A 535 -30.69 -12.20 -30.96
C ASN A 535 -30.91 -13.68 -30.55
N ASN A 536 -31.07 -14.58 -31.53
CA ASN A 536 -31.18 -16.05 -31.35
C ASN A 536 -32.42 -16.54 -30.57
N MET A 537 -33.53 -15.81 -30.62
CA MET A 537 -34.78 -16.24 -29.99
C MET A 537 -35.58 -17.22 -30.86
N ASN A 538 -36.18 -18.25 -30.23
CA ASN A 538 -37.09 -19.20 -30.86
C ASN A 538 -38.39 -19.27 -30.06
N CYS A 539 -39.31 -18.35 -30.36
CA CYS A 539 -40.58 -18.19 -29.64
C CYS A 539 -41.70 -18.93 -30.38
N VAL A 540 -42.51 -19.70 -29.65
CA VAL A 540 -43.67 -20.42 -30.20
C VAL A 540 -44.89 -20.09 -29.34
N TRP A 541 -45.89 -19.46 -29.96
CA TRP A 541 -47.16 -19.14 -29.32
C TRP A 541 -48.25 -20.08 -29.79
N LEU A 542 -49.06 -20.59 -28.87
CA LEU A 542 -50.20 -21.41 -29.19
C LEU A 542 -51.47 -20.71 -28.70
N ILE A 543 -52.31 -20.27 -29.64
CA ILE A 543 -53.63 -19.72 -29.34
C ILE A 543 -54.67 -20.83 -29.53
N GLN A 544 -55.32 -21.24 -28.44
CA GLN A 544 -56.30 -22.31 -28.43
C GLN A 544 -57.71 -21.72 -28.29
N SER A 545 -58.59 -22.00 -29.24
CA SER A 545 -60.03 -21.66 -29.16
C SER A 545 -60.88 -22.89 -28.89
N ASP A 546 -62.09 -22.68 -28.33
CA ASP A 546 -63.06 -23.75 -28.16
C ASP A 546 -63.46 -24.35 -29.53
N PRO A 547 -63.74 -25.67 -29.60
CA PRO A 547 -64.10 -26.34 -30.84
C PRO A 547 -65.29 -25.68 -31.54
N GLY A 548 -65.05 -25.02 -32.67
CA GLY A 548 -66.08 -24.36 -33.50
C GLY A 548 -65.93 -22.85 -33.67
N LEU A 549 -65.00 -22.19 -32.96
CA LEU A 549 -64.70 -20.76 -33.13
C LEU A 549 -63.44 -20.56 -34.00
N GLN A 550 -63.55 -19.77 -35.09
CA GLN A 550 -62.40 -19.35 -35.89
C GLN A 550 -61.64 -18.22 -35.18
N ASN A 551 -60.31 -18.30 -35.14
CA ASN A 551 -59.42 -17.24 -34.66
C ASN A 551 -58.91 -16.40 -35.85
N PRO A 552 -59.58 -15.30 -36.26
CA PRO A 552 -58.99 -14.37 -37.20
C PRO A 552 -57.84 -13.63 -36.49
N LEU A 553 -56.60 -13.97 -36.84
CA LEU A 553 -55.42 -13.16 -36.52
C LEU A 553 -55.44 -11.93 -37.43
N GLY A 554 -55.72 -10.75 -36.84
CA GLY A 554 -55.39 -9.47 -37.46
C GLY A 554 -53.94 -9.13 -37.13
N VAL A 555 -53.10 -8.95 -38.16
CA VAL A 555 -51.72 -8.47 -38.01
C VAL A 555 -51.70 -6.95 -38.11
#